data_AF-A0A1Q3W4Q0-F1
#
_entry.id   AF-A0A1Q3W4Q0-F1
#
_cell.length_a   1.000
_cell.length_b   1.000
_cell.length_c   1.000
_cell.angle_alpha   90.00
_cell.angle_beta   90.00
_cell.angle_gamma   90.00
#
_symmetry.space_group_name_H-M   'P 1'
#
loop_
_entity.id
_entity.type
_entity.pdbx_description
1 polymer ?
#
loop_
_entity_poly.entity_id
_entity_poly.type
_entity_poly.pdbx_seq_one_letter_code
_entity_poly.pdbx_strand_id
1 'polypeptide(L)'
;MPYVPPVGIPPSIHLLRDIDQLELSVRTYNCLNNEGIRYVGEFAQKGEAELLRTSNFGRKSLNELKEILAQVGLHLGLSVTGWPPPNIELLSLQAGKLLERTDELELSVRSANCLKNDGINYVGELVQKSEAEMLRTPNFGRKALNEIKELLALSGLHLGMDLAQWLAEASFSISE
;
A
#
# COMPACT_ATOMS: atom_id res chain seq x y z
N MET A 1 -8.70 16.93 -3.63
CA MET A 1 -9.54 15.74 -3.87
C MET A 1 -9.28 14.77 -2.73
N PRO A 2 -10.31 14.13 -2.12
CA PRO A 2 -10.02 12.99 -1.26
C PRO A 2 -9.28 11.95 -2.09
N TYR A 3 -8.19 11.40 -1.55
CA TYR A 3 -7.58 10.20 -2.11
C TYR A 3 -8.69 9.16 -2.21
N VAL A 4 -8.84 8.57 -3.40
CA VAL A 4 -9.69 7.41 -3.61
C VAL A 4 -8.68 6.30 -3.86
N PRO A 5 -8.70 5.19 -3.08
CA PRO A 5 -7.81 4.08 -3.38
C PRO A 5 -7.95 3.73 -4.87
N PRO A 6 -6.85 3.60 -5.60
CA PRO A 6 -6.89 3.33 -7.04
C PRO A 6 -7.74 2.08 -7.29
N VAL A 7 -8.60 2.12 -8.30
CA VAL A 7 -9.62 1.09 -8.53
C VAL A 7 -8.94 -0.27 -8.64
N GLY A 8 -9.24 -1.17 -7.69
CA GLY A 8 -8.69 -2.53 -7.65
C GLY A 8 -7.52 -2.74 -6.67
N ILE A 9 -7.02 -1.72 -5.97
CA ILE A 9 -6.03 -1.92 -4.90
C ILE A 9 -6.75 -1.99 -3.55
N PRO A 10 -6.68 -3.12 -2.81
CA PRO A 10 -7.28 -3.22 -1.48
C PRO A 10 -6.69 -2.16 -0.51
N PRO A 11 -7.52 -1.36 0.18
CA PRO A 11 -7.07 -0.37 1.17
C PRO A 11 -6.20 -0.98 2.26
N SER A 12 -6.45 -2.25 2.59
CA SER A 12 -5.71 -3.04 3.58
C SER A 12 -4.22 -3.18 3.28
N ILE A 13 -3.76 -3.00 2.04
CA ILE A 13 -2.32 -2.93 1.72
C ILE A 13 -1.62 -1.80 2.49
N HIS A 14 -2.33 -0.70 2.73
CA HIS A 14 -1.76 0.42 3.47
C HIS A 14 -1.47 0.09 4.94
N LEU A 15 -2.05 -0.97 5.51
CA LEU A 15 -1.71 -1.41 6.88
C LEU A 15 -0.23 -1.80 7.00
N LEU A 16 0.36 -2.31 5.91
CA LEU A 16 1.77 -2.72 5.83
C LEU A 16 2.71 -1.54 5.57
N ARG A 17 2.17 -0.34 5.35
CA ARG A 17 2.97 0.87 5.12
C ARG A 17 3.63 1.31 6.43
N ASP A 18 4.88 1.78 6.34
CA ASP A 18 5.58 2.41 7.45
C ASP A 18 5.02 3.82 7.69
N ILE A 19 4.96 4.24 8.95
CA ILE A 19 4.56 5.60 9.35
C ILE A 19 5.50 6.68 8.78
N ASP A 20 6.75 6.32 8.46
CA ASP A 20 7.72 7.21 7.81
C ASP A 20 7.29 7.63 6.40
N GLN A 21 6.53 6.77 5.72
CA GLN A 21 6.03 7.03 4.36
C GLN A 21 4.70 7.79 4.35
N LEU A 22 4.16 8.12 5.54
CA LEU A 22 2.99 8.94 5.68
C LEU A 22 3.40 10.39 5.96
N GLU A 23 2.70 11.35 5.34
CA GLU A 23 2.88 12.78 5.62
C GLU A 23 2.28 13.17 6.97
N LEU A 24 2.81 12.60 8.06
CA LEU A 24 2.39 12.87 9.43
C LEU A 24 3.05 14.13 9.97
N SER A 25 2.35 14.83 10.86
CA SER A 25 3.02 15.89 11.62
C SER A 25 4.10 15.29 12.52
N VAL A 26 5.19 16.04 12.72
CA VAL A 26 6.31 15.65 13.59
C VAL A 26 5.82 15.20 14.97
N ARG A 27 4.75 15.81 15.50
CA ARG A 27 4.16 15.40 16.78
C ARG A 27 3.48 14.05 16.70
N THR A 28 2.64 13.84 15.68
CA THR A 28 1.92 12.57 15.49
C THR A 28 2.91 11.43 15.27
N TYR A 29 3.91 11.63 14.40
CA TYR A 29 5.00 10.70 14.17
C TYR A 29 5.74 10.35 15.47
N ASN A 30 6.20 11.35 16.23
CA ASN A 30 6.91 11.11 17.49
C ASN A 30 6.05 10.39 18.53
N CYS A 31 4.74 10.64 18.57
CA CYS A 31 3.83 9.94 19.48
C CYS A 31 3.75 8.44 19.12
N LEU A 32 3.56 8.13 17.83
CA LEU A 32 3.50 6.75 17.35
C LEU A 32 4.84 6.02 17.57
N ASN A 33 5.94 6.64 17.16
CA ASN A 33 7.27 6.06 17.31
C ASN A 33 7.66 5.83 18.78
N ASN A 34 7.31 6.74 19.69
CA ASN A 34 7.53 6.56 21.14
C ASN A 34 6.68 5.43 21.73
N GLU A 35 5.52 5.16 21.15
CA GLU A 35 4.64 4.05 21.55
C GLU A 35 5.10 2.71 20.94
N GLY A 36 6.13 2.73 20.08
CA GLY A 36 6.62 1.55 19.36
C GLY A 36 5.75 1.18 18.15
N ILE A 37 4.92 2.11 17.67
CA ILE A 37 4.10 1.95 16.47
C ILE A 37 4.97 2.36 15.28
N ARG A 38 5.29 1.41 14.42
CA ARG A 38 6.04 1.60 13.18
C ARG A 38 5.18 1.48 11.94
N TYR A 39 4.10 0.72 12.01
CA TYR A 39 3.27 0.43 10.85
C TYR A 39 1.83 0.92 11.02
N VAL A 40 1.16 1.18 9.90
CA VAL A 40 -0.23 1.62 9.90
C VAL A 40 -1.16 0.63 10.58
N GLY A 41 -0.93 -0.67 10.38
CA GLY A 41 -1.71 -1.74 11.00
C GLY A 41 -1.74 -1.68 12.52
N GLU A 42 -0.69 -1.18 13.17
CA GLU A 42 -0.58 -1.14 14.64
C GLU A 42 -1.47 -0.06 15.25
N PHE A 43 -1.48 1.15 14.69
CA PHE A 43 -2.37 2.19 15.18
C PHE A 43 -3.80 2.03 14.64
N ALA A 44 -3.98 1.39 13.48
CA ALA A 44 -5.31 1.09 12.95
C ALA A 44 -6.07 0.10 13.85
N GLN A 45 -5.36 -0.81 14.52
CA GLN A 45 -5.92 -1.69 15.56
C GLN A 45 -6.39 -0.94 16.80
N LYS A 46 -5.70 0.15 17.14
CA LYS A 46 -6.07 0.99 18.27
C LYS A 46 -7.30 1.81 17.92
N GLY A 47 -8.29 1.75 18.80
CA GLY A 47 -9.44 2.63 18.72
C GLY A 47 -9.07 4.08 19.07
N GLU A 48 -9.93 5.01 18.67
CA GLU A 48 -9.78 6.43 19.00
C GLU A 48 -9.61 6.67 20.51
N ALA A 49 -10.37 5.92 21.32
CA ALA A 49 -10.35 6.02 22.77
C ALA A 49 -9.05 5.50 23.40
N GLU A 50 -8.32 4.62 22.71
CA GLU A 50 -7.00 4.14 23.17
C GLU A 50 -5.90 5.12 22.78
N LEU A 51 -5.94 5.63 21.55
CA LEU A 51 -5.01 6.67 21.09
C LEU A 51 -5.16 7.96 21.91
N LEU A 52 -6.39 8.35 22.29
CA LEU A 52 -6.60 9.50 23.19
C LEU A 52 -6.10 9.28 24.62
N ARG A 53 -5.89 8.02 25.04
CA ARG A 53 -5.32 7.69 26.35
C ARG A 53 -3.80 7.66 26.32
N THR A 54 -3.17 7.54 25.15
CA THR A 54 -1.71 7.48 25.07
C THR A 54 -1.09 8.86 25.28
N SER A 55 0.09 8.84 25.90
CA SER A 55 0.77 10.04 26.35
C SER A 55 1.07 10.99 25.19
N ASN A 56 0.69 12.26 25.32
CA ASN A 56 0.90 13.35 24.36
C ASN A 56 0.05 13.30 23.07
N PHE A 57 -0.92 12.39 22.98
CA PHE A 57 -1.82 12.33 21.83
C PHE A 57 -2.92 13.41 21.91
N GLY A 58 -2.90 14.37 20.98
CA GLY A 58 -3.88 15.45 20.93
C GLY A 58 -5.05 15.16 19.98
N ARG A 59 -6.18 15.87 20.17
CA ARG A 59 -7.32 15.85 19.23
C ARG A 59 -6.91 16.17 17.78
N LYS A 60 -5.89 17.00 17.59
CA LYS A 60 -5.34 17.34 16.28
C LYS A 60 -4.63 16.14 15.63
N SER A 61 -3.74 15.47 16.36
CA SER A 61 -3.07 14.25 15.90
C SER A 61 -4.05 13.13 15.57
N LEU A 62 -5.12 12.98 16.37
CA LEU A 62 -6.18 12.03 16.07
C LEU A 62 -6.90 12.36 14.76
N ASN A 63 -7.22 13.63 14.53
CA ASN A 63 -7.87 14.04 13.30
C ASN A 63 -6.97 13.85 12.08
N GLU A 64 -5.66 14.11 12.21
CA GLU A 64 -4.67 13.81 11.17
C GLU A 64 -4.66 12.32 10.80
N LEU A 65 -4.61 11.41 11.79
CA LEU A 65 -4.65 9.96 11.51
C LEU A 65 -5.97 9.52 10.87
N LYS A 66 -7.09 10.05 11.37
CA LYS A 66 -8.41 9.76 10.79
C LYS A 66 -8.51 10.23 9.34
N GLU A 67 -8.00 11.42 9.03
CA GLU A 67 -8.01 11.95 7.67
C GLU A 67 -7.17 11.09 6.73
N ILE A 68 -5.99 10.64 7.17
CA ILE A 68 -5.13 9.74 6.39
C ILE A 68 -5.80 8.38 6.17
N LEU A 69 -6.37 7.78 7.21
CA LEU A 69 -7.09 6.51 7.07
C LEU A 69 -8.33 6.67 6.19
N ALA A 70 -9.11 7.72 6.38
CA ALA A 70 -10.30 8.01 5.57
C ALA A 70 -9.95 8.29 4.10
N GLN A 71 -8.81 8.93 3.84
CA GLN A 71 -8.25 9.08 2.50
C GLN A 71 -8.01 7.71 1.88
N VAL A 72 -7.38 6.80 2.62
CA VAL A 72 -7.07 5.44 2.14
C VAL A 72 -8.32 4.56 2.01
N GLY A 73 -9.41 4.89 2.68
CA GLY A 73 -10.61 4.05 2.78
C GLY A 73 -10.56 3.06 3.95
N LEU A 74 -9.78 3.37 4.98
CA LEU A 74 -9.70 2.64 6.24
C LEU A 74 -10.26 3.50 7.38
N HIS A 75 -10.47 2.89 8.54
CA HIS A 75 -10.86 3.58 9.77
C HIS A 75 -10.08 3.07 10.98
N LEU A 76 -10.18 3.77 12.10
CA LEU A 76 -9.60 3.34 13.36
C LEU A 76 -10.46 2.25 14.00
N GLY A 77 -9.84 1.40 14.82
CA GLY A 77 -10.50 0.30 15.51
C GLY A 77 -10.71 -0.94 14.64
N LEU A 78 -9.87 -1.14 13.61
CA LEU A 78 -9.88 -2.37 12.83
C LEU A 78 -9.42 -3.54 13.68
N SER A 79 -10.19 -4.63 13.72
CA SER A 79 -9.77 -5.83 14.45
C SER A 79 -8.84 -6.67 13.56
N VAL A 80 -7.54 -6.37 13.61
CA VAL A 80 -6.52 -7.13 12.89
C VAL A 80 -5.95 -8.22 13.81
N THR A 81 -6.21 -9.49 13.48
CA THR A 81 -5.67 -10.63 14.22
C THR A 81 -4.42 -11.16 13.54
N GLY A 82 -3.42 -11.61 14.31
CA GLY A 82 -2.16 -12.14 13.75
C GLY A 82 -1.14 -11.07 13.34
N TRP A 83 -1.29 -9.85 13.88
CA TRP A 83 -0.37 -8.75 13.64
C TRP A 83 0.70 -8.65 14.76
N PRO A 84 1.96 -8.33 14.45
CA PRO A 84 2.56 -8.20 13.12
C PRO A 84 2.82 -9.57 12.46
N PRO A 85 2.66 -9.69 11.13
CA PRO A 85 3.03 -10.91 10.43
C PRO A 85 4.55 -11.15 10.47
N PRO A 86 5.00 -12.41 10.44
CA PRO A 86 6.43 -12.75 10.59
C PRO A 86 7.30 -12.20 9.45
N ASN A 87 6.73 -11.94 8.29
CA ASN A 87 7.37 -11.37 7.10
C ASN A 87 6.98 -9.89 6.87
N ILE A 88 6.62 -9.14 7.92
CA ILE A 88 6.19 -7.74 7.81
C ILE A 88 7.17 -6.84 7.06
N GLU A 89 8.48 -7.03 7.21
CA GLU A 89 9.49 -6.23 6.50
C GLU A 89 9.40 -6.42 4.98
N LEU A 90 9.30 -7.67 4.53
CA LEU A 90 9.17 -8.01 3.12
C LEU A 90 7.81 -7.55 2.58
N LEU A 91 6.74 -7.79 3.33
CA LEU A 91 5.39 -7.37 2.97
C LEU A 91 5.27 -5.85 2.89
N SER A 92 5.93 -5.11 3.77
CA SER A 92 5.98 -3.64 3.76
C SER A 92 6.72 -3.12 2.54
N LEU A 93 7.87 -3.73 2.20
CA LEU A 93 8.60 -3.40 0.96
C LEU A 93 7.74 -3.66 -0.29
N GLN A 94 7.05 -4.79 -0.34
CA GLN A 94 6.13 -5.14 -1.42
C GLN A 94 4.94 -4.18 -1.49
N ALA A 95 4.28 -3.90 -0.36
CA ALA A 95 3.17 -2.95 -0.25
C ALA A 95 3.58 -1.55 -0.70
N GLY A 96 4.77 -1.09 -0.29
CA GLY A 96 5.35 0.16 -0.76
C GLY A 96 5.48 0.17 -2.28
N LYS A 97 6.00 -0.92 -2.85
CA LYS A 97 6.12 -1.05 -4.31
C LYS A 97 4.77 -1.04 -5.03
N LEU A 98 3.76 -1.73 -4.49
CA LEU A 98 2.40 -1.76 -5.05
C LEU A 98 1.72 -0.39 -5.06
N LEU A 99 2.02 0.45 -4.07
CA LEU A 99 1.48 1.80 -3.94
C LEU A 99 2.30 2.86 -4.69
N GLU A 100 3.44 2.47 -5.25
CA GLU A 100 4.29 3.33 -6.09
C GLU A 100 3.62 3.57 -7.45
N ARG A 101 3.83 4.76 -8.00
CA ARG A 101 3.29 5.10 -9.31
C ARG A 101 4.14 4.50 -10.41
N THR A 102 3.50 4.07 -11.49
CA THR A 102 4.20 3.46 -12.62
C THR A 102 5.13 4.42 -13.38
N ASP A 103 4.97 5.73 -13.18
CA ASP A 103 5.84 6.77 -13.77
C ASP A 103 7.13 7.02 -12.99
N GLU A 104 7.19 6.61 -11.73
CA GLU A 104 8.41 6.65 -10.90
C GLU A 104 9.32 5.44 -11.13
N LEU A 105 8.76 4.36 -11.70
CA LEU A 105 9.56 3.21 -12.10
C LEU A 105 10.56 3.59 -13.19
N GLU A 106 11.78 3.07 -13.10
CA GLU A 106 12.85 3.21 -14.11
C GLU A 106 12.55 2.39 -15.39
N LEU A 107 11.35 2.55 -15.93
CA LEU A 107 10.88 1.91 -17.14
C LEU A 107 11.25 2.73 -18.38
N SER A 108 11.28 2.07 -19.54
CA SER A 108 11.41 2.80 -20.80
C SER A 108 10.25 3.79 -21.00
N VAL A 109 10.52 4.93 -21.64
CA VAL A 109 9.50 5.95 -21.99
C VAL A 109 8.30 5.32 -22.72
N ARG A 110 8.53 4.28 -23.52
CA ARG A 110 7.46 3.55 -24.22
C ARG A 110 6.60 2.74 -23.26
N SER A 111 7.22 2.01 -22.34
CA SER A 111 6.52 1.22 -21.32
C SER A 111 5.65 2.12 -20.45
N ALA A 112 6.21 3.22 -19.92
CA ALA A 112 5.48 4.19 -19.10
C ALA A 112 4.29 4.81 -19.84
N ASN A 113 4.47 5.19 -21.11
CA ASN A 113 3.39 5.73 -21.93
C ASN A 113 2.30 4.69 -22.25
N CYS A 114 2.67 3.41 -22.43
CA CYS A 114 1.69 2.34 -22.64
C CYS A 114 0.82 2.12 -21.40
N LEU A 115 1.44 2.04 -20.23
CA LEU A 115 0.74 1.88 -18.96
C LEU A 115 -0.23 3.04 -18.72
N LYS A 116 0.27 4.27 -18.91
CA LYS A 116 -0.55 5.48 -18.78
C LYS A 116 -1.73 5.52 -19.74
N ASN A 117 -1.54 5.09 -20.99
CA ASN A 117 -2.64 5.00 -21.97
C ASN A 117 -3.66 3.91 -21.63
N ASP A 118 -3.24 2.82 -20.99
CA ASP A 118 -4.11 1.76 -20.50
C ASP A 118 -4.82 2.13 -19.18
N GLY A 119 -4.54 3.33 -18.65
CA GLY A 119 -5.09 3.80 -17.38
C GLY A 119 -4.43 3.19 -16.15
N ILE A 120 -3.31 2.47 -16.32
CA ILE A 120 -2.54 1.88 -15.23
C ILE A 120 -1.63 2.98 -14.67
N ASN A 121 -1.93 3.43 -13.45
CA ASN A 121 -1.19 4.48 -12.78
C ASN A 121 -0.31 3.97 -11.64
N TYR A 122 -0.65 2.81 -11.09
CA TYR A 122 0.01 2.21 -9.92
C TYR A 122 0.52 0.80 -10.22
N VAL A 123 1.61 0.42 -9.54
CA VAL A 123 2.14 -0.94 -9.64
C VAL A 123 1.11 -1.98 -9.21
N GLY A 124 0.29 -1.68 -8.19
CA GLY A 124 -0.79 -2.55 -7.74
C GLY A 124 -1.82 -2.89 -8.82
N GLU A 125 -2.11 -1.95 -9.73
CA GLU A 125 -2.98 -2.19 -10.88
C GLU A 125 -2.27 -3.02 -11.94
N LEU A 126 -0.98 -2.77 -12.15
CA LEU A 126 -0.13 -3.48 -13.10
C LEU A 126 0.00 -4.96 -12.75
N VAL A 127 0.29 -5.30 -11.48
CA VAL A 127 0.48 -6.70 -11.06
C VAL A 127 -0.78 -7.54 -11.18
N GLN A 128 -1.97 -6.91 -11.15
CA GLN A 128 -3.24 -7.60 -11.35
C GLN A 128 -3.52 -7.94 -12.82
N LYS A 129 -2.83 -7.29 -13.76
CA LYS A 129 -2.92 -7.64 -15.19
C LYS A 129 -2.08 -8.87 -15.48
N SER A 130 -2.65 -9.76 -16.29
CA SER A 130 -1.92 -10.93 -16.78
C SER A 130 -1.00 -10.56 -17.95
N GLU A 131 0.05 -11.35 -18.16
CA GLU A 131 0.96 -11.17 -19.30
C GLU A 131 0.23 -11.22 -20.66
N ALA A 132 -0.82 -12.05 -20.75
CA ALA A 132 -1.63 -12.21 -21.95
C ALA A 132 -2.48 -10.96 -22.24
N GLU A 133 -2.98 -10.29 -21.22
CA GLU A 133 -3.68 -9.01 -21.37
C GLU A 133 -2.73 -7.90 -21.77
N MET A 134 -1.56 -7.83 -21.14
CA MET A 134 -0.52 -6.85 -21.49
C MET A 134 -0.09 -6.99 -22.96
N LEU A 135 0.12 -8.21 -23.45
CA LEU A 135 0.49 -8.46 -24.85
C LEU A 135 -0.65 -8.22 -25.85
N ARG A 136 -1.89 -8.10 -25.40
CA ARG A 136 -3.03 -7.71 -26.24
C ARG A 136 -3.11 -6.20 -26.46
N THR A 137 -2.52 -5.41 -25.55
CA THR A 137 -2.55 -3.95 -25.65
C THR A 137 -1.71 -3.49 -26.85
N PRO A 138 -2.30 -2.72 -27.79
CA PRO A 138 -1.57 -2.21 -28.94
C PRO A 138 -0.41 -1.32 -28.44
N ASN A 139 0.80 -1.60 -28.94
CA ASN A 139 2.09 -0.99 -28.56
C ASN A 139 2.84 -1.61 -27.37
N PHE A 140 2.28 -2.63 -26.72
CA PHE A 140 3.02 -3.35 -25.68
C PHE A 140 3.93 -4.43 -26.29
N GLY A 141 5.25 -4.20 -26.23
CA GLY A 141 6.25 -5.11 -26.79
C GLY A 141 6.75 -6.14 -25.77
N ARG A 142 7.22 -7.30 -26.26
CA ARG A 142 7.87 -8.34 -25.42
C ARG A 142 9.03 -7.81 -24.57
N LYS A 143 9.75 -6.80 -25.08
CA LYS A 143 10.84 -6.14 -24.35
C LYS A 143 10.33 -5.37 -23.12
N ALA A 144 9.27 -4.58 -23.27
CA ALA A 144 8.63 -3.86 -22.16
C ALA A 144 8.08 -4.81 -21.10
N LEU A 145 7.47 -5.93 -21.54
CA LEU A 145 7.00 -6.97 -20.62
C LEU A 145 8.14 -7.55 -19.79
N ASN A 146 9.27 -7.86 -20.42
CA ASN A 146 10.42 -8.42 -19.72
C ASN A 146 11.03 -7.43 -18.73
N GLU A 147 11.15 -6.15 -19.10
CA GLU A 147 11.59 -5.07 -18.19
C GLU A 147 10.71 -4.99 -16.94
N ILE A 148 9.37 -5.00 -17.10
CA ILE A 148 8.44 -4.98 -15.97
C ILE A 148 8.58 -6.24 -15.12
N LYS A 149 8.65 -7.42 -15.74
CA LYS A 149 8.80 -8.70 -15.02
C LYS A 149 10.07 -8.74 -14.19
N GLU A 150 11.18 -8.27 -14.73
CA GLU A 150 12.46 -8.19 -14.00
C GLU A 150 12.35 -7.24 -12.81
N LEU A 151 11.78 -6.04 -13.00
CA LEU A 151 11.57 -5.08 -11.90
C LEU A 151 10.65 -5.62 -10.81
N LEU A 152 9.55 -6.27 -11.18
CA LEU A 152 8.63 -6.88 -10.21
C LEU A 152 9.30 -8.04 -9.46
N ALA A 153 10.05 -8.88 -10.18
CA ALA A 153 10.76 -10.01 -9.59
C ALA A 153 11.82 -9.57 -8.57
N LEU A 154 12.47 -8.42 -8.76
CA LEU A 154 13.40 -7.84 -7.78
C LEU A 154 12.70 -7.52 -6.44
N SER A 155 11.43 -7.12 -6.50
CA SER A 155 10.60 -6.86 -5.31
C SER A 155 9.81 -8.09 -4.84
N GLY A 156 9.99 -9.26 -5.47
CA GLY A 156 9.23 -10.48 -5.18
C GLY A 156 7.77 -10.42 -5.60
N LEU A 157 7.41 -9.54 -6.53
CA LEU A 157 6.09 -9.41 -7.14
C LEU A 157 6.09 -10.05 -8.53
N HIS A 158 4.90 -10.36 -9.06
CA HIS A 158 4.74 -10.86 -10.42
C HIS A 158 3.45 -10.37 -11.06
N LEU A 159 3.33 -10.55 -12.38
CA LEU A 159 2.09 -10.26 -13.11
C LEU A 159 1.04 -11.35 -12.87
N GLY A 160 -0.23 -10.98 -12.90
CA GLY A 160 -1.37 -11.85 -12.56
C GLY A 160 -1.50 -12.16 -11.06
N MET A 161 -0.97 -11.31 -10.17
CA MET A 161 -1.19 -11.42 -8.73
C MET A 161 -2.59 -10.96 -8.36
N ASP A 162 -3.25 -11.70 -7.46
CA ASP A 162 -4.45 -11.24 -6.78
C ASP A 162 -4.04 -10.61 -5.44
N LEU A 163 -4.27 -9.30 -5.31
CA LEU A 163 -3.91 -8.54 -4.11
C LEU A 163 -4.73 -8.94 -2.88
N ALA A 164 -5.98 -9.38 -3.05
CA ALA A 164 -6.79 -9.85 -1.94
C ALA A 164 -6.25 -11.19 -1.42
N GLN A 165 -5.86 -12.08 -2.34
CA GLN A 165 -5.23 -13.35 -1.99
C GLN A 165 -3.85 -13.13 -1.35
N TRP A 166 -3.02 -12.25 -1.90
CA TRP A 166 -1.71 -11.91 -1.34
C TRP A 166 -1.80 -11.40 0.10
N LEU A 167 -2.80 -10.57 0.40
CA LEU A 167 -3.07 -10.12 1.78
C LEU A 167 -3.55 -11.26 2.68
N ALA A 168 -4.38 -12.17 2.18
CA ALA A 168 -4.82 -13.33 2.96
C ALA A 168 -3.63 -14.28 3.30
N GLU A 169 -2.65 -14.37 2.41
CA GLU A 169 -1.42 -15.14 2.60
C GLU A 169 -0.45 -14.48 3.60
N ALA A 170 -0.56 -13.18 3.80
CA ALA A 170 0.27 -12.42 4.74
C ALA A 170 0.04 -12.80 6.22
N SER A 171 -0.73 -13.85 6.51
CA SER A 171 -0.92 -14.43 7.86
C SER A 171 -1.53 -13.47 8.90
N PHE A 172 -2.13 -12.37 8.44
CA PHE A 172 -3.01 -11.53 9.24
C PHE A 172 -4.42 -11.54 8.64
N SER A 173 -5.41 -11.29 9.49
CA SER A 173 -6.80 -11.23 9.05
C SER A 173 -7.46 -9.98 9.63
N ILE A 174 -8.25 -9.31 8.80
CA ILE A 174 -8.99 -8.11 9.18
C ILE A 174 -10.44 -8.56 9.40
N SER A 175 -10.95 -8.38 10.61
CA SER A 175 -12.38 -8.51 10.90
C SER A 175 -13.03 -7.13 10.82
N GLU A 176 -14.07 -7.01 10.01
CA GLU A 176 -14.97 -5.83 9.96
C GLU A 176 -15.80 -5.70 11.24
#